data_AF-A0A841JT18-F1
#
_entry.id   AF-A0A841JT18-F1
#
_cell.length_a   1.000
_cell.length_b   1.000
_cell.length_c   1.000
_cell.angle_alpha   90.00
_cell.angle_beta   90.00
_cell.angle_gamma   90.00
#
_symmetry.space_group_name_H-M   'P 1'
#
loop_
_entity.id
_entity.type
_entity.pdbx_description
1 polymer ?
#
loop_
_entity_poly.entity_id
_entity_poly.type
_entity_poly.pdbx_seq_one_letter_code
_entity_poly.pdbx_strand_id
1 'polypeptide(L)'
;MIGEQIYKLLEERLTAFTAVQVACERIGSTPTPFTYTLLIHRTAYAYCFLLPFGLVSTMGWATPLFTVLVAYAFFGLDALGDELEDPFGDHPNALPLLSLARTIEINLLEAIEAQEVPEFLRPVDSLLT
;
A
#
# COMPACT_ATOMS: atom_id res chain seq x y z
N MET A 1 12.64 -22.29 38.31
CA MET A 1 11.89 -21.01 38.32
C MET A 1 12.34 -20.07 37.19
N ILE A 2 13.61 -19.68 37.08
CA ILE A 2 14.07 -18.76 36.00
C ILE A 2 13.82 -19.31 34.58
N GLY A 3 14.09 -20.60 34.33
CA GLY A 3 13.86 -21.20 33.01
C GLY A 3 12.38 -21.22 32.58
N GLU A 4 11.45 -21.34 33.52
CA GLU A 4 10.02 -21.30 33.25
C GLU A 4 9.54 -19.88 32.89
N GLN A 5 10.14 -18.86 33.52
CA GLN A 5 9.90 -17.46 33.17
C GLN A 5 10.42 -17.09 31.78
N ILE A 6 11.62 -17.57 31.41
CA ILE A 6 12.19 -17.36 30.08
C ILE A 6 11.34 -18.05 29.01
N TYR A 7 10.87 -19.28 29.28
CA TYR A 7 10.01 -20.02 28.36
C TYR A 7 8.70 -19.28 28.11
N LYS A 8 8.04 -18.79 29.18
CA LYS A 8 6.83 -17.97 29.05
C LYS A 8 7.06 -16.70 28.25
N LEU A 9 8.17 -15.99 28.50
CA LEU A 9 8.51 -14.79 27.74
C LEU A 9 8.70 -15.10 26.24
N LEU A 10 9.39 -16.19 25.91
CA LEU A 10 9.59 -16.60 24.52
C LEU A 10 8.25 -16.95 23.85
N GLU A 11 7.40 -17.70 24.54
CA GLU A 11 6.05 -18.07 24.07
C GLU A 11 5.19 -16.83 23.79
N GLU A 12 5.23 -15.83 24.68
CA GLU A 12 4.55 -14.54 24.48
C GLU A 12 5.04 -13.82 23.23
N ARG A 13 6.37 -13.76 23.00
CA ARG A 13 6.96 -13.12 21.82
C ARG A 13 6.62 -13.87 20.53
N LEU A 14 6.62 -15.20 20.56
CA LEU A 14 6.32 -16.04 19.41
C LEU A 14 4.83 -15.96 19.03
N THR A 15 3.96 -15.88 20.04
CA THR A 15 2.53 -15.63 19.86
C THR A 15 2.30 -14.26 19.22
N ALA A 16 3.00 -13.21 19.69
CA ALA A 16 2.91 -11.88 19.10
C ALA A 16 3.37 -11.84 17.63
N PHE A 17 4.48 -12.52 17.30
CA PHE A 17 4.95 -12.66 15.92
C PHE A 17 3.92 -13.35 15.03
N THR A 18 3.34 -14.46 15.51
CA THR A 18 2.32 -15.22 14.78
C THR A 18 1.05 -14.40 14.57
N ALA A 19 0.65 -13.58 15.55
CA ALA A 19 -0.49 -12.69 15.42
C ALA A 19 -0.30 -11.65 14.30
N VAL A 20 0.91 -11.09 14.15
CA VAL A 20 1.26 -10.18 13.05
C VAL A 20 1.23 -10.91 11.72
N GLN A 21 1.80 -12.12 11.63
CA GLN A 21 1.78 -12.92 10.40
C GLN A 21 0.35 -13.19 9.94
N VAL A 22 -0.53 -13.64 10.84
CA VAL A 22 -1.95 -13.87 10.50
C VAL A 22 -2.67 -12.57 10.11
N ALA A 23 -2.32 -11.44 10.71
CA ALA A 23 -2.86 -10.15 10.30
C ALA A 23 -2.43 -9.79 8.86
N CYS A 24 -1.16 -9.99 8.51
CA CYS A 24 -0.66 -9.78 7.15
C CYS A 24 -1.32 -10.73 6.14
N GLU A 25 -1.43 -12.02 6.48
CA GLU A 25 -2.14 -13.00 5.64
C GLU A 25 -3.59 -12.59 5.42
N ARG A 26 -4.31 -12.14 6.46
CA ARG A 26 -5.69 -11.64 6.31
C ARG A 26 -5.77 -10.41 5.42
N ILE A 27 -4.84 -9.46 5.52
CA ILE A 27 -4.81 -8.27 4.67
C ILE A 27 -4.58 -8.70 3.21
N GLY A 28 -3.58 -9.53 2.95
CA GLY A 28 -3.29 -10.00 1.58
C GLY A 28 -4.32 -10.98 1.01
N SER A 29 -4.98 -11.77 1.86
CA SER A 29 -5.95 -12.80 1.44
C SER A 29 -7.39 -12.30 1.41
N THR A 30 -7.65 -11.06 1.83
CA THR A 30 -8.99 -10.45 1.79
C THR A 30 -8.99 -9.39 0.68
N PRO A 31 -9.04 -9.79 -0.60
CA PRO A 31 -9.18 -8.82 -1.67
C PRO A 31 -10.47 -8.05 -1.50
N THR A 32 -10.44 -6.76 -1.86
CA THR A 32 -11.65 -5.94 -1.95
C THR A 32 -12.67 -6.66 -2.83
N PRO A 33 -13.97 -6.63 -2.48
CA PRO A 33 -14.97 -7.32 -3.29
C PRO A 33 -14.94 -6.82 -4.73
N PHE A 34 -14.78 -7.72 -5.71
CA PHE A 34 -14.71 -7.35 -7.14
C PHE A 34 -15.82 -6.40 -7.60
N THR A 35 -17.02 -6.53 -7.03
CA THR A 35 -18.17 -5.65 -7.31
C THR A 35 -17.93 -4.19 -6.91
N TYR A 36 -17.15 -3.94 -5.86
CA TYR A 36 -16.79 -2.60 -5.39
C TYR A 36 -15.93 -1.88 -6.42
N THR A 37 -14.80 -2.46 -6.78
CA THR A 37 -13.85 -1.93 -7.79
C THR A 37 -14.56 -1.72 -9.13
N LEU A 38 -15.39 -2.68 -9.56
CA LEU A 38 -16.16 -2.56 -10.80
C LEU A 38 -17.18 -1.39 -10.76
N LEU A 39 -17.81 -1.15 -9.62
CA LEU A 39 -18.77 -0.05 -9.47
C LEU A 39 -18.05 1.30 -9.45
N ILE A 40 -16.91 1.41 -8.77
CA ILE A 40 -16.11 2.65 -8.75
C ILE A 40 -15.69 3.01 -10.16
N HIS A 41 -15.03 2.10 -10.89
CA HIS A 41 -14.62 2.39 -12.26
C HIS A 41 -15.82 2.79 -13.13
N ARG A 42 -16.91 2.01 -13.13
CA ARG A 42 -18.10 2.32 -13.95
C ARG A 42 -18.71 3.67 -13.61
N THR A 43 -18.77 4.04 -12.33
CA THR A 43 -19.32 5.33 -11.92
C THR A 43 -18.38 6.48 -12.28
N ALA A 44 -17.06 6.31 -12.14
CA ALA A 44 -16.07 7.29 -12.57
C ALA A 44 -16.12 7.54 -14.08
N TYR A 45 -16.17 6.48 -14.90
CA TYR A 45 -16.31 6.57 -16.35
C TYR A 45 -17.64 7.23 -16.75
N ALA A 46 -18.76 6.80 -16.15
CA ALA A 46 -20.07 7.38 -16.45
C ALA A 46 -20.13 8.86 -16.05
N TYR A 47 -19.58 9.23 -14.90
CA TYR A 47 -19.54 10.61 -14.43
C TYR A 47 -18.70 11.48 -15.37
N CYS A 48 -17.47 11.07 -15.70
CA CYS A 48 -16.60 11.81 -16.61
C CYS A 48 -17.19 11.93 -18.03
N PHE A 49 -17.94 10.92 -18.49
CA PHE A 49 -18.63 10.96 -19.77
C PHE A 49 -19.83 11.91 -19.78
N LEU A 50 -20.59 11.98 -18.68
CA LEU A 50 -21.77 12.84 -18.57
C LEU A 50 -21.42 14.31 -18.25
N LEU A 51 -20.28 14.54 -17.60
CA LEU A 51 -19.79 15.86 -17.18
C LEU A 51 -19.76 16.93 -18.28
N PRO A 52 -19.26 16.68 -19.52
CA PRO A 52 -19.28 17.69 -20.57
C PRO A 52 -20.70 18.11 -20.98
N PHE A 53 -21.67 17.20 -20.94
CA PHE A 53 -23.07 17.53 -21.25
C PHE A 53 -23.71 18.40 -20.17
N GLY A 54 -23.28 18.26 -18.91
CA GLY A 54 -23.71 19.14 -17.81
C GLY A 54 -23.09 20.53 -17.86
N LEU A 55 -21.84 20.64 -18.33
CA LEU A 55 -21.07 21.90 -18.37
C LEU A 55 -21.22 22.69 -19.67
N VAL A 56 -21.71 22.09 -20.77
CA VAL A 56 -21.78 22.78 -22.06
C VAL A 56 -22.68 24.01 -22.05
N SER A 57 -23.76 23.99 -21.26
CA SER A 57 -24.72 25.09 -21.16
C SER A 57 -24.17 26.29 -20.37
N THR A 58 -23.23 26.07 -19.45
CA THR A 58 -22.64 27.11 -18.59
C THR A 58 -21.30 27.61 -19.10
N MET A 59 -20.43 26.72 -19.59
CA MET A 59 -19.04 27.04 -19.97
C MET A 59 -18.80 27.13 -21.49
N GLY A 60 -19.72 26.65 -22.34
CA GLY A 60 -19.60 26.74 -23.80
C GLY A 60 -18.28 26.16 -24.34
N TRP A 61 -17.46 27.00 -24.98
CA TRP A 61 -16.17 26.57 -25.56
C TRP A 61 -15.10 26.22 -24.52
N ALA A 62 -15.24 26.66 -23.27
CA ALA A 62 -14.31 26.30 -22.20
C ALA A 62 -14.61 24.91 -21.60
N THR A 63 -15.76 24.31 -21.92
CA THR A 63 -16.18 22.99 -21.42
C THR A 63 -15.13 21.88 -21.57
N PRO A 64 -14.46 21.65 -22.72
CA PRO A 64 -13.45 20.60 -22.82
C PRO A 64 -12.27 20.78 -21.85
N LEU A 65 -11.84 22.03 -21.59
CA LEU A 65 -10.74 22.31 -20.67
C LEU A 65 -11.09 21.88 -19.24
N PHE A 66 -12.25 22.31 -18.74
CA PHE A 66 -12.70 21.98 -17.39
C PHE A 66 -13.04 20.49 -17.27
N THR A 67 -13.65 19.90 -18.29
CA THR A 67 -13.95 18.46 -18.31
C THR A 67 -12.68 17.62 -18.19
N VAL A 68 -11.64 17.94 -18.96
CA VAL A 68 -10.35 17.22 -18.88
C VAL A 68 -9.69 17.40 -17.52
N LEU A 69 -9.74 18.61 -16.95
CA LEU A 69 -9.17 18.87 -15.62
C LEU A 69 -9.85 18.01 -14.53
N VAL A 70 -11.19 17.98 -14.52
CA VAL A 70 -11.95 17.19 -13.54
C VAL A 70 -11.74 15.70 -13.79
N ALA A 71 -11.80 15.24 -15.04
CA ALA A 71 -11.57 13.84 -15.39
C ALA A 71 -10.17 13.38 -14.96
N TYR A 72 -9.15 14.20 -15.18
CA TYR A 72 -7.78 13.91 -14.73
C TYR A 72 -7.71 13.70 -13.22
N ALA A 73 -8.36 14.57 -12.43
CA ALA A 73 -8.37 14.42 -10.98
C ALA A 73 -9.09 13.13 -10.54
N PHE A 74 -10.25 12.81 -11.14
CA PHE A 74 -11.01 11.61 -10.79
C PHE A 74 -10.29 10.32 -11.22
N PHE A 75 -9.76 10.24 -12.43
CA PHE A 75 -9.00 9.06 -12.87
C PHE A 75 -7.67 8.89 -12.14
N GLY A 76 -7.02 10.00 -11.77
CA GLY A 76 -5.82 9.94 -10.93
C GLY A 76 -6.13 9.37 -9.55
N LEU A 77 -7.26 9.74 -8.95
CA LEU A 77 -7.71 9.17 -7.67
C LEU A 77 -8.14 7.70 -7.80
N ASP A 78 -8.81 7.33 -8.89
CA ASP A 78 -9.21 5.95 -9.20
C ASP A 78 -7.97 5.04 -9.27
N ALA A 79 -6.99 5.42 -10.10
CA ALA A 79 -5.74 4.67 -10.27
C ALA A 79 -4.91 4.60 -8.98
N LEU A 80 -4.85 5.69 -8.21
CA LEU A 80 -4.17 5.69 -6.91
C LEU A 80 -4.89 4.79 -5.89
N GLY A 81 -6.22 4.75 -5.95
CA GLY A 81 -7.03 3.85 -5.13
C GLY A 81 -6.66 2.39 -5.38
N ASP A 82 -6.57 1.99 -6.65
CA ASP A 82 -6.18 0.62 -7.03
C ASP A 82 -4.80 0.24 -6.48
N GLU A 83 -3.81 1.13 -6.57
CA GLU A 83 -2.46 0.87 -6.00
C GLU A 83 -2.48 0.80 -4.47
N LEU A 84 -3.35 1.56 -3.79
CA LEU A 84 -3.46 1.49 -2.32
C LEU A 84 -4.20 0.24 -1.82
N GLU A 85 -4.96 -0.44 -2.68
CA GLU A 85 -5.65 -1.69 -2.36
C GLU A 85 -4.69 -2.90 -2.28
N ASP A 86 -3.49 -2.83 -2.89
CA ASP A 86 -2.47 -3.89 -2.86
C ASP A 86 -1.18 -3.46 -2.14
N PRO A 87 -1.19 -3.32 -0.80
CA PRO A 87 -0.04 -2.78 -0.07
C PRO A 87 1.23 -3.64 -0.13
N PHE A 88 1.12 -4.90 -0.52
CA PHE A 88 2.25 -5.85 -0.61
C PHE A 88 2.68 -6.16 -2.05
N GLY A 89 2.13 -5.44 -3.03
CA GLY A 89 2.46 -5.60 -4.43
C GLY A 89 3.83 -5.04 -4.82
N ASP A 90 4.12 -5.02 -6.13
CA ASP A 90 5.39 -4.59 -6.70
C ASP A 90 5.35 -3.16 -7.28
N HIS A 91 4.33 -2.37 -6.96
CA HIS A 91 4.20 -1.00 -7.46
C HIS A 91 4.95 0.03 -6.61
N PRO A 92 5.28 1.21 -7.17
CA PRO A 92 6.01 2.29 -6.48
C PRO A 92 5.44 2.67 -5.11
N ASN A 93 4.12 2.61 -4.95
CA ASN A 93 3.43 2.98 -3.72
C ASN A 93 3.23 1.82 -2.73
N ALA A 94 3.80 0.64 -3.01
CA ALA A 94 3.73 -0.52 -2.13
C ALA A 94 4.66 -0.38 -0.93
N LEU A 95 4.46 -1.22 0.09
CA LEU A 95 5.33 -1.26 1.26
C LEU A 95 6.74 -1.73 0.88
N PRO A 96 7.79 -1.05 1.36
CA PRO A 96 9.17 -1.41 1.06
C PRO A 96 9.64 -2.62 1.89
N LEU A 97 9.08 -3.81 1.60
CA LEU A 97 9.28 -5.03 2.40
C LEU A 97 10.76 -5.43 2.50
N LEU A 98 11.53 -5.27 1.41
CA LEU A 98 12.97 -5.53 1.40
C LEU A 98 13.74 -4.59 2.32
N SER A 99 13.41 -3.30 2.32
CA SER A 99 14.02 -2.32 3.24
C SER A 99 13.65 -2.61 4.70
N LEU A 100 12.41 -3.01 4.97
CA LEU A 100 11.99 -3.40 6.31
C LEU A 100 12.71 -4.68 6.77
N ALA A 101 12.83 -5.69 5.90
CA ALA A 101 13.56 -6.91 6.16
C ALA A 101 15.05 -6.63 6.42
N ARG A 102 15.68 -5.77 5.62
CA ARG A 102 17.07 -5.31 5.83
C ARG A 102 17.22 -4.65 7.20
N THR A 103 16.26 -3.81 7.59
CA THR A 103 16.30 -3.14 8.89
C THR A 103 16.21 -4.14 10.05
N ILE A 104 15.35 -5.16 9.93
CA ILE A 104 15.26 -6.25 10.92
C ILE A 104 16.57 -7.04 10.98
N GLU A 105 17.14 -7.38 9.82
CA GLU A 105 18.42 -8.07 9.71
C GLU A 105 19.55 -7.32 10.42
N ILE A 106 19.69 -6.02 10.15
CA ILE A 106 20.68 -5.15 10.80
C ILE A 106 20.49 -5.14 12.31
N ASN A 107 19.27 -4.89 12.79
CA ASN A 107 18.98 -4.84 14.23
C ASN A 107 19.31 -6.16 14.95
N LEU A 108 19.07 -7.31 14.31
CA LEU A 108 19.38 -8.62 14.89
C LEU A 108 20.90 -8.88 14.91
N LEU A 109 21.62 -8.50 13.86
CA LEU A 109 23.08 -8.64 13.77
C LEU A 109 23.79 -7.72 14.76
N GLU A 110 23.30 -6.49 14.94
CA GLU A 110 23.80 -5.58 15.97
C GLU A 110 23.57 -6.13 17.39
N ALA A 111 22.40 -6.72 17.64
CA ALA A 111 22.06 -7.28 18.96
C ALA A 111 22.95 -8.46 19.38
N ILE A 112 23.53 -9.19 18.42
CA ILE A 112 24.47 -10.29 18.68
C ILE A 112 25.94 -9.88 18.53
N GLU A 113 26.21 -8.58 18.33
CA GLU A 113 27.56 -8.03 18.08
C GLU A 113 28.27 -8.73 16.91
N ALA A 114 27.53 -9.01 15.83
CA ALA A 114 28.08 -9.64 14.64
C ALA A 114 29.19 -8.79 14.01
N GLN A 115 30.20 -9.46 13.47
CA GLN A 115 31.38 -8.80 12.89
C GLN A 115 31.08 -8.14 11.54
N GLU A 116 30.11 -8.67 10.80
CA GLU A 116 29.63 -8.13 9.53
C GLU A 116 28.15 -7.76 9.65
N VAL A 117 27.85 -6.47 9.51
CA VAL A 117 26.49 -5.93 9.48
C VAL A 117 26.27 -5.33 8.09
N PRO A 118 25.20 -5.72 7.36
CA PRO A 118 24.92 -5.18 6.04
C PRO A 118 24.52 -3.70 6.13
N GLU A 119 24.78 -2.94 5.06
CA GLU A 119 24.35 -1.54 5.01
C GLU A 119 22.83 -1.41 4.83
N PHE A 120 22.27 -0.31 5.32
CA PHE A 120 20.89 0.09 5.03
C PHE A 120 20.69 0.21 3.52
N LEU A 121 19.57 -0.33 3.02
CA LEU A 121 19.15 -0.08 1.64
C LEU A 121 18.85 1.40 1.48
N ARG A 122 19.46 2.01 0.45
CA ARG A 122 19.23 3.42 0.11
C ARG A 122 18.12 3.50 -0.93
N PRO A 123 17.29 4.54 -0.89
CA PRO A 123 16.25 4.71 -1.89
C PRO A 123 16.88 4.89 -3.27
N VAL A 124 16.41 4.10 -4.24
CA VAL A 124 16.73 4.25 -5.67
C VAL A 124 15.48 4.80 -6.34
N ASP A 125 15.60 5.95 -7.02
CA ASP A 125 14.47 6.61 -7.70
C ASP A 125 13.24 6.89 -6.81
N SER A 126 13.48 7.23 -5.54
CA SER A 126 12.46 7.43 -4.49
C SER A 126 11.75 6.15 -4.01
N LEU A 127 12.21 4.97 -4.44
CA LEU A 127 11.71 3.67 -3.99
C LEU A 127 12.72 2.99 -3.05
N LEU A 128 12.22 2.45 -1.95
CA LEU A 128 12.99 1.64 -1.01
C LEU A 128 12.76 0.16 -1.36
N THR A 129 13.52 -0.36 -2.33
CA THR A 129 13.51 -1.77 -2.73
C THR A 129 14.84 -2.43 -2.42
#